data_AF-A0A3D5ADI1-F1
#
_entry.id   AF-A0A3D5ADI1-F1
#
_cell.length_a   1.000
_cell.length_b   1.000
_cell.length_c   1.000
_cell.angle_alpha   90.00
_cell.angle_beta   90.00
_cell.angle_gamma   90.00
#
_symmetry.space_group_name_H-M   'P 1'
#
loop_
_entity.id
_entity.type
_entity.pdbx_description
1 polymer ?
#
loop_
_entity_poly.entity_id
_entity_poly.type
_entity_poly.pdbx_seq_one_letter_code
_entity_poly.pdbx_strand_id
1 'polypeptide(L)'
;MSVNLTPQQAKHVAHGLEDKVWDLHSYFGIALAALFLFRLLSSFFETKEQRFFFILKKYIKNYRTLSKKSTQALHDVAVRVLYLLFYIFLSIMILTGLSLTFKKELDIDPATSHSIKEFHEFSMYIILAFIAVHMMGILLAELGKDRGIVSQMINGHK
;
A
#
# COMPACT_ATOMS: atom_id res chain seq x y z
N MET A 1 -38.52 -5.24 20.04
CA MET A 1 -37.82 -6.04 21.08
C MET A 1 -36.50 -5.34 21.38
N SER A 2 -36.44 -4.52 22.42
CA SER A 2 -35.21 -3.84 22.84
C SER A 2 -34.45 -4.76 23.79
N VAL A 3 -33.30 -5.25 23.35
CA VAL A 3 -32.40 -6.03 24.21
C VAL A 3 -31.66 -5.04 25.11
N ASN A 4 -32.03 -4.97 26.39
CA ASN A 4 -31.30 -4.18 27.38
C ASN A 4 -30.03 -4.94 27.78
N LEU A 5 -28.89 -4.55 27.20
CA LEU A 5 -27.59 -5.09 27.57
C LEU A 5 -27.07 -4.38 28.82
N THR A 6 -26.59 -5.15 29.80
CA THR A 6 -25.83 -4.56 30.90
C THR A 6 -24.48 -4.03 30.38
N PRO A 7 -23.88 -2.99 31.00
CA PRO A 7 -22.58 -2.47 30.58
C PRO A 7 -21.47 -3.52 30.52
N GLN A 8 -21.53 -4.53 31.41
CA GLN A 8 -20.60 -5.66 31.43
C GLN A 8 -20.79 -6.58 30.22
N GLN A 9 -22.03 -6.91 29.86
CA GLN A 9 -22.33 -7.71 28.65
C GLN A 9 -21.90 -6.97 27.38
N ALA A 10 -22.14 -5.66 27.30
CA ALA A 10 -21.68 -4.83 26.18
C ALA A 10 -20.15 -4.84 26.05
N LYS A 11 -19.41 -4.73 27.17
CA LYS A 11 -17.95 -4.80 27.17
C LYS A 11 -17.42 -6.15 26.71
N HIS A 12 -18.01 -7.26 27.17
CA HIS A 12 -17.60 -8.61 26.75
C HIS A 12 -17.82 -8.84 25.25
N VAL A 13 -18.95 -8.39 24.71
CA VAL A 13 -19.24 -8.49 23.28
C VAL A 13 -18.28 -7.61 22.46
N ALA A 14 -18.03 -6.38 22.91
CA ALA A 14 -17.11 -5.46 22.23
C ALA A 14 -15.68 -6.03 22.16
N HIS A 15 -15.19 -6.58 23.27
CA HIS A 15 -13.84 -7.15 23.32
C HIS A 15 -13.72 -8.41 22.44
N GLY A 16 -14.71 -9.29 22.46
CA GLY A 16 -14.71 -10.47 21.58
C GLY A 16 -14.79 -10.12 20.08
N LEU A 17 -15.42 -9.00 19.73
CA LEU A 17 -15.41 -8.48 18.35
C LEU A 17 -14.06 -7.86 17.99
N GLU A 18 -13.47 -7.08 18.90
CA GLU A 18 -12.14 -6.48 18.75
C GLU A 18 -11.08 -7.57 18.48
N ASP A 19 -11.07 -8.63 19.29
CA ASP A 19 -10.14 -9.76 19.13
C ASP A 19 -10.29 -10.43 17.76
N LYS A 20 -11.54 -10.67 17.31
CA LYS A 20 -11.79 -11.26 15.99
C LYS A 20 -11.34 -10.37 14.84
N VAL A 21 -11.55 -9.06 14.94
CA VAL A 21 -11.13 -8.09 13.92
C VAL A 21 -9.60 -8.02 13.90
N TRP A 22 -8.96 -8.02 15.06
CA TRP A 22 -7.52 -8.08 15.20
C TRP A 22 -6.95 -9.31 14.50
N ASP A 23 -7.47 -10.51 14.79
CA ASP A 23 -7.01 -11.75 14.18
C ASP A 23 -7.15 -11.71 12.65
N LEU A 24 -8.32 -11.29 12.16
CA LEU A 24 -8.57 -11.19 10.73
C LEU A 24 -7.62 -10.20 10.05
N HIS A 25 -7.41 -9.03 10.66
CA HIS A 25 -6.49 -8.02 10.18
C HIS A 25 -5.05 -8.55 10.13
N SER A 26 -4.60 -9.23 11.19
CA SER A 26 -3.27 -9.85 11.24
C SER A 26 -3.10 -10.93 10.18
N TYR A 27 -4.09 -11.79 9.94
CA TYR A 27 -4.01 -12.79 8.87
C TYR A 27 -3.90 -12.17 7.49
N PHE A 28 -4.72 -11.16 7.18
CA PHE A 28 -4.60 -10.42 5.93
C PHE A 28 -3.27 -9.67 5.82
N GLY A 29 -2.76 -9.11 6.92
CA GLY A 29 -1.46 -8.45 7.00
C GLY A 29 -0.31 -9.41 6.68
N ILE A 30 -0.31 -10.62 7.24
CA ILE A 30 0.69 -11.65 6.96
C ILE A 30 0.60 -12.11 5.49
N ALA A 31 -0.61 -12.35 4.98
CA ALA A 31 -0.81 -12.70 3.58
C ALA A 31 -0.30 -11.58 2.63
N LEU A 32 -0.60 -10.32 2.95
CA LEU A 32 -0.10 -9.15 2.22
C LEU A 32 1.43 -9.07 2.28
N ALA A 33 2.04 -9.33 3.43
CA ALA A 33 3.49 -9.38 3.59
C ALA A 33 4.13 -10.44 2.70
N ALA A 34 3.54 -11.64 2.65
CA ALA A 34 4.01 -12.73 1.79
C ALA A 34 3.88 -12.38 0.29
N LEU A 35 2.74 -11.82 -0.13
CA LEU A 35 2.54 -11.34 -1.50
C LEU A 35 3.50 -10.22 -1.88
N PHE A 36 3.76 -9.30 -0.95
CA PHE A 36 4.70 -8.21 -1.15
C PHE A 36 6.13 -8.72 -1.29
N LEU A 37 6.54 -9.67 -0.44
CA LEU A 37 7.85 -10.32 -0.54
C LEU A 37 7.98 -11.07 -1.88
N PHE A 38 6.96 -11.84 -2.26
CA PHE A 38 6.91 -12.48 -3.57
C PHE A 38 7.04 -11.48 -4.72
N ARG A 39 6.36 -10.33 -4.63
CA ARG A 39 6.44 -9.24 -5.60
C ARG A 39 7.85 -8.65 -5.69
N LEU A 40 8.51 -8.42 -4.55
CA LEU A 40 9.89 -7.91 -4.50
C LEU A 40 10.88 -8.93 -5.08
N LEU A 41 10.76 -10.20 -4.69
CA LEU A 41 11.58 -11.30 -5.21
C LEU A 41 11.41 -11.46 -6.72
N SER A 42 10.18 -11.32 -7.22
CA SER A 42 9.88 -11.36 -8.66
C SER A 42 10.62 -10.28 -9.45
N SER A 43 10.85 -9.10 -8.87
CA SER A 43 11.59 -8.01 -9.54
C SER A 43 13.08 -8.33 -9.73
N PHE A 44 13.65 -9.26 -8.98
CA PHE A 44 15.04 -9.70 -9.21
C PHE A 44 15.20 -10.55 -10.48
N PHE A 45 14.13 -11.19 -10.93
CA PHE A 45 14.10 -11.92 -12.20
C PHE A 45 13.85 -11.02 -13.41
N GLU A 46 13.54 -9.72 -13.20
CA GLU A 46 13.42 -8.74 -14.26
C GLU A 46 14.81 -8.34 -14.80
N THR A 47 14.93 -8.19 -16.12
CA THR A 47 16.19 -7.81 -16.78
C THR A 47 16.66 -6.42 -16.31
N LYS A 48 17.98 -6.13 -16.38
CA LYS A 48 18.55 -4.84 -15.92
C LYS A 48 17.86 -3.60 -16.51
N GLU A 49 17.33 -3.69 -17.72
CA GLU A 49 16.59 -2.60 -18.40
C GLU A 49 15.16 -2.44 -17.89
N GLN A 50 14.57 -3.48 -17.30
CA GLN A 50 13.24 -3.48 -16.69
C GLN A 50 13.25 -3.02 -15.24
N ARG A 51 14.42 -2.93 -14.59
CA ARG A 51 14.53 -2.52 -13.19
C ARG A 51 13.95 -1.12 -12.99
N PHE A 52 12.98 -1.04 -12.07
CA PHE A 52 12.24 0.18 -11.74
C PHE A 52 13.13 1.42 -11.56
N PHE A 53 14.24 1.31 -10.82
CA PHE A 53 15.17 2.42 -10.58
C PHE A 53 15.90 2.91 -11.83
N PHE A 54 16.27 2.01 -12.75
CA PHE A 54 16.92 2.38 -14.00
C PHE A 54 15.94 3.13 -14.91
N ILE A 55 14.71 2.63 -15.00
CA ILE A 55 13.63 3.30 -15.74
C ILE A 55 13.33 4.66 -15.12
N LEU A 56 13.13 4.75 -13.80
CA LEU A 56 12.85 6.02 -13.12
C LEU A 56 13.95 7.06 -13.38
N LYS A 57 15.23 6.66 -13.28
CA LYS A 57 16.37 7.54 -13.57
C LYS A 57 16.39 7.98 -15.04
N LYS A 58 16.09 7.09 -15.98
CA LYS A 58 15.99 7.39 -17.41
C LYS A 58 14.89 8.40 -17.70
N TYR A 59 13.70 8.24 -17.12
CA TYR A 59 12.57 9.14 -17.32
C TYR A 59 12.78 10.51 -16.65
N ILE A 60 13.36 10.56 -15.44
CA ILE A 60 13.77 11.82 -14.80
C ILE A 60 14.80 12.56 -15.67
N LYS A 61 15.77 11.83 -16.23
CA LYS A 61 16.77 12.40 -17.14
C LYS A 61 16.10 12.91 -18.42
N ASN A 62 15.20 12.14 -19.02
CA ASN A 62 14.45 12.53 -20.21
C ASN A 62 13.58 13.78 -19.96
N TYR A 63 12.91 13.89 -18.81
CA TYR A 63 12.16 15.09 -18.42
C TYR A 63 13.07 16.33 -18.25
N ARG A 64 14.30 16.14 -17.78
CA ARG A 64 15.28 17.25 -17.68
C ARG A 64 15.83 17.67 -19.05
N THR A 65 15.88 16.78 -20.03
CA THR A 65 16.44 17.05 -21.38
C THR A 65 15.40 17.49 -22.40
N LEU A 66 14.18 16.95 -22.36
CA LEU A 66 13.04 17.45 -23.11
C LEU A 66 12.47 18.62 -22.32
N SER A 67 12.75 19.84 -22.78
CA SER A 67 12.21 21.11 -22.27
C SER A 67 10.89 20.94 -21.50
N LYS A 68 10.84 21.46 -20.26
CA LYS A 68 9.81 21.38 -19.20
C LYS A 68 8.33 21.61 -19.59
N LYS A 69 7.98 21.68 -20.88
CA LYS A 69 6.64 21.93 -21.42
C LYS A 69 5.84 20.68 -21.82
N SER A 70 6.40 19.47 -21.80
CA SER A 70 5.61 18.27 -22.10
C SER A 70 4.80 17.82 -20.87
N THR A 71 3.51 18.10 -20.88
CA THR A 71 2.54 17.67 -19.85
C THR A 71 2.52 16.14 -19.69
N GLN A 72 2.77 15.41 -20.77
CA GLN A 72 2.83 13.95 -20.77
C GLN A 72 4.08 13.41 -20.07
N ALA A 73 5.25 14.03 -20.28
CA ALA A 73 6.48 13.64 -19.58
C ALA A 73 6.39 13.91 -18.06
N LEU A 74 5.71 14.99 -17.67
CA LEU A 74 5.40 15.28 -16.26
C LEU A 74 4.50 14.22 -15.65
N HIS A 75 3.43 13.85 -16.34
CA HIS A 75 2.49 12.82 -15.92
C HIS A 75 3.20 11.47 -15.69
N ASP A 76 4.04 11.05 -16.64
CA ASP A 76 4.77 9.77 -16.55
C ASP A 76 5.71 9.70 -15.35
N VAL A 77 6.40 10.82 -15.05
CA VAL A 77 7.26 10.91 -13.86
C VAL A 77 6.41 10.93 -12.59
N ALA A 78 5.33 11.71 -12.56
CA ALA A 78 4.44 11.82 -11.41
C ALA A 78 3.83 10.47 -11.02
N VAL A 79 3.29 9.72 -11.99
CA VAL A 79 2.73 8.38 -11.76
C VAL A 79 3.78 7.43 -11.19
N ARG A 80 5.01 7.40 -11.74
CA ARG A 80 6.09 6.53 -11.24
C ARG A 80 6.56 6.92 -9.83
N VAL A 81 6.67 8.21 -9.53
CA VAL A 81 6.99 8.69 -8.18
C VAL A 81 5.88 8.32 -7.20
N LEU A 82 4.62 8.47 -7.60
CA LEU A 82 3.46 8.09 -6.81
C LEU A 82 3.50 6.58 -6.47
N TYR A 83 3.81 5.72 -7.44
CA TYR A 83 4.04 4.29 -7.19
C TYR A 83 5.22 4.02 -6.27
N LEU A 84 6.36 4.71 -6.42
CA LEU A 84 7.50 4.55 -5.52
C LEU A 84 7.12 4.88 -4.07
N LEU A 85 6.41 5.99 -3.86
CA LEU A 85 5.91 6.37 -2.55
C LEU A 85 4.97 5.30 -1.98
N PHE A 86 4.07 4.76 -2.80
CA PHE A 86 3.22 3.64 -2.39
C PHE A 86 4.02 2.42 -1.91
N TYR A 87 5.04 2.00 -2.67
CA TYR A 87 5.89 0.86 -2.25
C TYR A 87 6.63 1.14 -0.93
N ILE A 88 7.08 2.38 -0.70
CA ILE A 88 7.73 2.78 0.55
C ILE A 88 6.73 2.72 1.71
N PHE A 89 5.56 3.35 1.59
CA PHE A 89 4.55 3.37 2.65
C PHE A 89 3.95 1.99 2.89
N LEU A 90 3.76 1.18 1.86
CA LEU A 90 3.33 -0.22 1.99
C LEU A 90 4.37 -1.06 2.74
N SER A 91 5.66 -0.83 2.49
CA SER A 91 6.73 -1.48 3.26
C SER A 91 6.68 -1.10 4.73
N ILE A 92 6.51 0.20 5.03
CA ILE A 92 6.36 0.68 6.42
C ILE A 92 5.13 0.05 7.09
N MET A 93 3.99 0.03 6.40
CA MET A 93 2.75 -0.59 6.88
C MET A 93 2.94 -2.07 7.23
N ILE A 94 3.58 -2.84 6.34
CA ILE A 94 3.86 -4.26 6.57
C ILE A 94 4.81 -4.45 7.75
N LEU A 95 5.94 -3.72 7.78
CA LEU A 95 6.93 -3.87 8.86
C LEU A 95 6.33 -3.52 10.22
N THR A 96 5.62 -2.40 10.32
CA THR A 96 4.95 -2.00 11.56
C THR A 96 3.86 -2.98 11.97
N GLY A 97 3.06 -3.48 11.04
CA GLY A 97 2.00 -4.47 11.32
C GLY A 97 2.55 -5.83 11.79
N LEU A 98 3.64 -6.30 11.18
CA LEU A 98 4.34 -7.51 11.64
C LEU A 98 4.96 -7.30 13.02
N SER A 99 5.60 -6.15 13.26
CA SER A 99 6.15 -5.84 14.59
C SER A 99 5.07 -5.83 15.68
N LEU A 100 3.87 -5.32 15.39
CA LEU A 100 2.74 -5.35 16.34
C LEU A 100 2.18 -6.76 16.54
N THR A 101 2.11 -7.55 15.46
CA THR A 101 1.63 -8.94 15.50
C THR A 101 2.57 -9.83 16.32
N PHE A 102 3.88 -9.66 16.15
CA PHE A 102 4.93 -10.45 16.81
C PHE A 102 5.61 -9.71 17.98
N LYS A 103 4.92 -8.75 18.60
CA LYS A 103 5.53 -7.87 19.62
C LYS A 103 6.09 -8.62 20.83
N LYS A 104 5.50 -9.77 21.18
CA LYS A 104 5.94 -10.60 22.31
C LYS A 104 7.20 -11.38 21.96
N GLU A 105 7.26 -11.91 20.74
CA GLU A 105 8.37 -12.68 20.20
C GLU A 105 9.60 -11.80 19.94
N LEU A 106 9.37 -10.51 19.64
CA LEU A 106 10.41 -9.51 19.39
C LEU A 106 10.83 -8.71 20.65
N ASP A 107 10.26 -9.01 21.81
CA ASP A 107 10.53 -8.31 23.09
C ASP A 107 10.39 -6.78 22.98
N ILE A 108 9.36 -6.32 22.26
CA ILE A 108 9.13 -4.89 22.04
C ILE A 108 8.47 -4.28 23.29
N ASP A 109 9.13 -3.28 23.86
CA ASP A 109 8.62 -2.58 25.04
C ASP A 109 7.32 -1.80 24.74
N PRO A 110 6.51 -1.49 25.77
CA PRO A 110 5.22 -0.82 25.56
C PRO A 110 5.31 0.56 24.90
N ALA A 111 6.36 1.34 25.17
CA ALA A 111 6.50 2.69 24.60
C ALA A 111 6.84 2.61 23.11
N THR A 112 7.71 1.68 22.73
CA THR A 112 8.01 1.40 21.32
C THR A 112 6.80 0.83 20.60
N SER A 113 6.06 -0.12 21.21
CA SER A 113 4.83 -0.67 20.62
C SER A 113 3.77 0.41 20.37
N HIS A 114 3.66 1.41 21.25
CA HIS A 114 2.74 2.52 21.06
C HIS A 114 3.15 3.37 19.85
N SER A 115 4.41 3.77 19.78
CA SER A 115 4.96 4.52 18.63
C SER A 115 4.77 3.77 17.31
N ILE A 116 5.04 2.45 17.28
CA ILE A 116 4.84 1.62 16.09
C ILE A 116 3.36 1.63 15.66
N LYS A 117 2.43 1.53 16.63
CA LYS A 117 0.99 1.58 16.36
C LYS A 117 0.58 2.93 15.77
N GLU A 118 1.08 4.05 16.31
CA GLU A 118 0.80 5.37 15.76
C GLU A 118 1.29 5.52 14.31
N PHE A 119 2.50 5.03 14.01
CA PHE A 119 3.02 5.04 12.65
C PHE A 119 2.24 4.11 11.71
N HIS A 120 1.81 2.95 12.20
CA HIS A 120 0.98 2.01 11.46
C HIS A 120 -0.35 2.67 11.06
N GLU A 121 -1.06 3.27 12.04
CA GLU A 121 -2.30 4.00 11.82
C GLU A 121 -2.11 5.21 10.89
N PHE A 122 -1.04 5.98 11.07
CA PHE A 122 -0.73 7.10 10.18
C PHE A 122 -0.51 6.64 8.73
N SER A 123 0.25 5.56 8.54
CA SER A 123 0.54 5.03 7.21
C SER A 123 -0.73 4.54 6.49
N MET A 124 -1.75 4.10 7.24
CA MET A 124 -3.06 3.72 6.68
C MET A 124 -3.70 4.89 5.93
N TYR A 125 -3.72 6.08 6.54
CA TYR A 125 -4.33 7.25 5.90
C TYR A 125 -3.62 7.65 4.61
N ILE A 126 -2.28 7.53 4.58
CA ILE A 126 -1.50 7.80 3.37
C ILE A 126 -1.81 6.78 2.26
N ILE A 127 -1.91 5.48 2.61
CA ILE A 127 -2.27 4.43 1.65
C ILE A 127 -3.69 4.63 1.12
N LEU A 128 -4.66 4.98 1.98
CA LEU A 128 -6.03 5.28 1.57
C LEU A 128 -6.09 6.47 0.61
N ALA A 129 -5.35 7.54 0.90
CA ALA A 129 -5.24 8.70 -0.01
C ALA A 129 -4.64 8.30 -1.37
N PHE A 130 -3.59 7.48 -1.37
CA PHE A 130 -3.02 6.95 -2.61
C PHE A 130 -4.05 6.13 -3.40
N ILE A 131 -4.80 5.23 -2.76
CA ILE A 131 -5.82 4.39 -3.43
C ILE A 131 -6.87 5.29 -4.09
N ALA A 132 -7.35 6.32 -3.40
CA ALA A 132 -8.32 7.26 -3.96
C ALA A 132 -7.77 7.99 -5.20
N VAL A 133 -6.55 8.53 -5.11
CA VAL A 133 -5.89 9.21 -6.24
C VAL A 133 -5.64 8.25 -7.40
N HIS A 134 -5.19 7.03 -7.12
CA HIS A 134 -4.93 6.00 -8.10
C HIS A 134 -6.20 5.57 -8.84
N MET A 135 -7.30 5.35 -8.10
CA MET A 135 -8.60 5.03 -8.67
C MET A 135 -9.12 6.16 -9.57
N MET A 136 -9.02 7.42 -9.15
CA MET A 136 -9.38 8.56 -10.00
C MET A 136 -8.53 8.58 -11.27
N GLY A 137 -7.22 8.34 -11.17
CA GLY A 137 -6.33 8.24 -12.32
C GLY A 137 -6.75 7.15 -13.32
N ILE A 138 -7.09 5.96 -12.82
CA ILE A 138 -7.59 4.85 -13.66
C ILE A 138 -8.90 5.25 -14.36
N LEU A 139 -9.87 5.79 -13.62
CA LEU A 139 -11.16 6.17 -14.18
C LEU A 139 -11.02 7.25 -15.27
N LEU A 140 -10.20 8.27 -15.03
CA LEU A 140 -9.95 9.31 -16.02
C LEU A 140 -9.28 8.76 -17.28
N ALA A 141 -8.33 7.83 -17.13
CA ALA A 141 -7.64 7.23 -18.26
C ALA A 141 -8.57 6.30 -19.08
N GLU A 142 -9.39 5.50 -18.39
CA GLU A 142 -10.36 4.59 -19.00
C GLU A 142 -11.48 5.33 -19.76
N LEU A 143 -11.93 6.49 -19.26
CA LEU A 143 -12.91 7.34 -19.94
C LEU A 143 -12.29 8.19 -21.06
N GLY A 144 -10.98 8.44 -20.96
CA GLY A 144 -10.22 9.30 -21.84
C GLY A 144 -9.70 8.61 -23.10
N LYS A 145 -8.47 8.96 -23.46
CA LYS A 145 -7.80 8.50 -24.69
C LYS A 145 -7.14 7.13 -24.53
N ASP A 146 -6.86 6.71 -23.30
CA ASP A 146 -6.13 5.49 -22.98
C ASP A 146 -7.10 4.40 -22.50
N ARG A 147 -8.08 4.05 -23.35
CA ARG A 147 -9.12 3.07 -23.02
C ARG A 147 -8.56 1.66 -22.89
N GLY A 148 -9.13 0.85 -22.00
CA GLY A 148 -8.77 -0.55 -21.82
C GLY A 148 -7.59 -0.79 -20.88
N ILE A 149 -7.18 0.20 -20.08
CA ILE A 149 -6.10 0.05 -19.09
C ILE A 149 -6.48 -1.01 -18.06
N VAL A 150 -7.73 -1.03 -17.59
CA VAL A 150 -8.18 -2.04 -16.61
C VAL A 150 -8.06 -3.45 -17.19
N SER A 151 -8.43 -3.63 -18.46
CA SER A 151 -8.29 -4.92 -19.16
C SER A 151 -6.83 -5.35 -19.25
N GLN A 152 -5.92 -4.43 -19.58
CA GLN A 152 -4.48 -4.70 -19.64
C GLN A 152 -3.88 -5.05 -18.27
N MET A 153 -4.38 -4.46 -17.19
CA MET A 153 -3.95 -4.79 -15.82
C MET A 153 -4.35 -6.21 -15.40
N ILE A 154 -5.53 -6.68 -15.81
CA ILE A 154 -6.05 -8.00 -15.43
C ILE A 154 -5.51 -9.11 -16.35
N ASN A 155 -5.53 -8.88 -17.67
CA ASN A 155 -5.19 -9.90 -18.65
C ASN A 155 -3.70 -9.92 -19.03
N GLY A 156 -2.93 -8.92 -18.58
CA GLY A 156 -1.59 -8.66 -19.07
C GLY A 156 -1.59 -8.02 -20.46
N HIS A 157 -0.47 -7.42 -20.84
CA HIS A 157 -0.26 -7.02 -22.23
C HIS A 157 0.03 -8.28 -23.05
N LYS A 158 -0.74 -8.50 -24.13
CA LYS A 158 -0.37 -9.48 -25.16
C LYS A 158 0.83 -8.96 -25.95
#